data_AF-A0A382PIF7-F1
#
_entry.id   AF-A0A382PIF7-F1
#
_cell.length_a   1.000
_cell.length_b   1.000
_cell.length_c   1.000
_cell.angle_alpha   90.00
_cell.angle_beta   90.00
_cell.angle_gamma   90.00
#
_symmetry.space_group_name_H-M   'P 1'
#
loop_
_entity.id
_entity.type
_entity.pdbx_description
1 polymer ?
#
loop_
_entity_poly.entity_id
_entity_poly.type
_entity_poly.pdbx_seq_one_letter_code
_entity_poly.pdbx_strand_id
1 'polypeptide(L)'
;MDKKGHQCLITVAEKDMACALLDNYGFRYANHGSYGHSIGKKLINILVMDYKLYDAAKPFRPDVFMGLASVRAAHTAFCLRKPCLLFDDTENGKAEVVLYKPFVNYICTPSCYQINLGRKQVSYEGYHELAYLHPNRFQPDPAILKKMDLIDQNTFVIMRFVGWSAVHDFGHSGIGLEHKRQAVKAFSE
;
A
#
# COMPACT_ATOMS: atom_id res chain seq x y z
N MET A 1 -7.59 14.20 -9.14
CA MET A 1 -8.93 13.68 -9.45
C MET A 1 -9.95 14.80 -9.39
N ASP A 2 -9.94 15.60 -8.32
CA ASP A 2 -10.82 16.76 -8.12
C ASP A 2 -10.76 17.81 -9.23
N LYS A 3 -9.56 18.21 -9.67
CA LYS A 3 -9.37 19.13 -10.81
C LYS A 3 -9.95 18.60 -12.13
N LYS A 4 -10.19 17.29 -12.24
CA LYS A 4 -10.84 16.64 -13.39
C LYS A 4 -12.34 16.39 -13.16
N GLY A 5 -12.91 16.90 -12.07
CA GLY A 5 -14.33 16.75 -11.73
C GLY A 5 -14.69 15.45 -10.98
N HIS A 6 -13.71 14.64 -10.59
CA HIS A 6 -13.97 13.42 -9.82
C HIS A 6 -13.95 13.70 -8.33
N GLN A 7 -14.86 13.08 -7.58
CA GLN A 7 -14.84 13.07 -6.12
C GLN A 7 -14.12 11.81 -5.63
N CYS A 8 -13.32 11.94 -4.57
CA CYS A 8 -12.61 10.82 -3.98
C CYS A 8 -12.92 10.71 -2.49
N LEU A 9 -13.39 9.54 -2.05
CA LEU A 9 -13.41 9.15 -0.65
C LEU A 9 -12.13 8.35 -0.36
N ILE A 10 -11.25 8.91 0.46
CA ILE A 10 -10.06 8.19 0.93
C ILE A 10 -10.45 7.41 2.18
N THR A 11 -10.04 6.15 2.25
CA THR A 11 -10.26 5.30 3.42
C THR A 11 -8.94 4.69 3.87
N VAL A 12 -8.79 4.50 5.18
CA VAL A 12 -7.54 4.02 5.77
C VAL A 12 -7.80 2.98 6.84
N ALA A 13 -6.94 1.98 6.90
CA ALA A 13 -6.74 1.18 8.11
C ALA A 13 -5.52 1.73 8.83
N GLU A 14 -5.62 1.88 10.15
CA GLU A 14 -4.50 2.25 10.99
C GLU A 14 -3.38 1.21 10.84
N LYS A 15 -2.32 1.64 10.17
CA LYS A 15 -1.08 0.90 9.99
C LYS A 15 0.06 1.90 9.83
N ASP A 16 1.11 1.72 10.62
CA ASP A 16 2.35 2.50 10.57
C ASP A 16 2.08 4.02 10.56
N MET A 17 2.60 4.74 9.56
CA MET A 17 2.49 6.20 9.44
C MET A 17 1.33 6.66 8.53
N ALA A 18 0.40 5.78 8.14
CA ALA A 18 -0.61 6.09 7.13
C ALA A 18 -1.46 7.32 7.51
N CYS A 19 -2.02 7.36 8.72
CA CYS A 19 -2.82 8.49 9.19
C CYS A 19 -1.97 9.76 9.32
N ALA A 20 -0.77 9.67 9.88
CA ALA A 20 0.14 10.82 10.02
C ALA A 20 0.51 11.44 8.67
N LEU A 21 0.74 10.62 7.64
CA LEU A 21 0.98 11.10 6.28
C LEU A 21 -0.27 11.80 5.73
N LEU A 22 -1.44 11.17 5.84
CA LEU A 22 -2.70 11.76 5.37
C LEU A 22 -2.98 13.12 6.03
N ASP A 23 -2.80 13.21 7.35
CA ASP A 23 -2.95 14.45 8.11
C ASP A 23 -1.95 15.52 7.64
N ASN A 24 -0.67 15.15 7.48
CA ASN A 24 0.38 16.06 7.04
C ASN A 24 0.14 16.60 5.60
N TYR A 25 -0.43 15.79 4.72
CA TYR A 25 -0.82 16.21 3.37
C TYR A 25 -2.21 16.89 3.31
N GLY A 26 -2.92 17.01 4.43
CA GLY A 26 -4.23 17.66 4.51
C GLY A 26 -5.36 16.87 3.83
N PHE A 27 -5.22 15.54 3.71
CA PHE A 27 -6.26 14.71 3.12
C PHE A 27 -7.37 14.42 4.12
N ARG A 28 -8.63 14.49 3.66
CA ARG A 28 -9.78 13.99 4.42
C ARG A 28 -9.96 12.51 4.13
N TYR A 29 -10.07 11.70 5.19
CA TYR A 29 -10.21 10.26 5.07
C TYR A 29 -11.19 9.69 6.11
N ALA A 30 -11.76 8.52 5.80
CA ALA A 30 -12.49 7.70 6.75
C ALA A 30 -11.56 6.65 7.36
N ASN A 31 -11.38 6.69 8.68
CA ASN A 31 -10.60 5.71 9.42
C ASN A 31 -11.48 4.52 9.81
N HIS A 32 -11.02 3.31 9.50
CA HIS A 32 -11.74 2.06 9.80
C HIS A 32 -11.14 1.27 10.98
N GLY A 33 -10.08 1.78 11.61
CA GLY A 33 -9.38 1.17 12.73
C GLY A 33 -8.23 0.26 12.28
N SER A 34 -7.75 -0.57 13.19
CA SER A 34 -6.61 -1.46 12.98
C SER A 34 -7.00 -2.94 12.96
N TYR A 35 -6.23 -3.75 12.24
CA TYR A 35 -6.41 -5.22 12.19
C TYR A 35 -6.09 -5.91 13.53
N GLY A 36 -5.38 -5.24 14.44
CA GLY A 36 -4.88 -5.83 15.68
C GLY A 36 -3.72 -6.80 15.48
N HIS A 37 -3.17 -7.29 16.60
CA HIS A 37 -1.91 -8.05 16.60
C HIS A 37 -2.08 -9.57 16.58
N SER A 38 -3.23 -10.12 17.00
CA SER A 38 -3.46 -11.58 17.03
C SER A 38 -4.30 -12.05 15.84
N ILE A 39 -4.09 -13.31 15.41
CA ILE A 39 -4.79 -13.90 14.25
C ILE A 39 -6.32 -13.86 14.42
N GLY A 40 -6.82 -14.23 15.61
CA GLY A 40 -8.27 -14.19 15.89
C GLY A 40 -8.84 -12.77 15.84
N LYS A 41 -8.11 -11.77 16.36
CA LYS A 41 -8.52 -10.36 16.26
C LYS A 41 -8.49 -9.88 14.81
N LYS A 42 -7.50 -10.29 14.01
CA LYS A 42 -7.44 -9.95 12.58
C LYS A 42 -8.67 -10.44 11.83
N LEU A 43 -9.11 -11.67 12.08
CA LEU A 43 -10.30 -12.22 11.41
C LEU A 43 -11.59 -11.46 11.78
N ILE A 44 -11.80 -11.20 13.07
CA ILE A 44 -12.95 -10.42 13.54
C ILE A 44 -12.89 -8.98 13.01
N ASN A 45 -11.70 -8.36 13.08
CA ASN A 45 -11.52 -6.98 12.66
C ASN A 45 -11.68 -6.80 11.16
N ILE A 46 -11.38 -7.81 10.31
CA ILE A 46 -11.73 -7.74 8.88
C ILE A 46 -13.22 -7.46 8.70
N LEU A 47 -14.09 -8.21 9.38
CA LEU A 47 -15.55 -8.01 9.27
C LEU A 47 -16.01 -6.65 9.79
N VAL A 48 -15.46 -6.22 10.94
CA VAL A 48 -15.77 -4.90 11.52
C VAL A 48 -15.32 -3.76 10.59
N MET A 49 -14.12 -3.90 10.01
CA MET A 49 -13.54 -2.91 9.10
C MET A 49 -14.27 -2.89 7.74
N ASP A 50 -14.73 -4.05 7.25
CA ASP A 50 -15.58 -4.16 6.07
C ASP A 50 -16.91 -3.42 6.28
N TYR A 51 -17.53 -3.60 7.44
CA TYR A 51 -18.75 -2.88 7.79
C TYR A 51 -18.53 -1.37 7.86
N LYS A 52 -17.45 -0.91 8.49
CA LYS A 52 -17.12 0.52 8.56
C LYS A 52 -16.83 1.12 7.18
N LEU A 53 -16.13 0.39 6.31
CA LEU A 53 -15.91 0.81 4.93
C LEU A 53 -17.22 0.86 4.14
N TYR A 54 -18.09 -0.13 4.33
CA TYR A 54 -19.42 -0.14 3.73
C TYR A 54 -20.27 1.05 4.17
N ASP A 55 -20.30 1.34 5.47
CA ASP A 55 -21.06 2.45 6.05
C ASP A 55 -20.55 3.81 5.54
N ALA A 56 -19.24 3.98 5.39
CA ALA A 56 -18.66 5.18 4.81
C ALA A 56 -18.90 5.30 3.28
N ALA A 57 -18.81 4.19 2.55
CA ALA A 57 -18.93 4.18 1.09
C ALA A 57 -20.37 4.29 0.61
N LYS A 58 -21.34 3.70 1.32
CA LYS A 58 -22.76 3.72 0.93
C LYS A 58 -23.33 5.13 0.70
N PRO A 59 -23.20 6.10 1.62
CA PRO A 59 -23.69 7.47 1.39
C PRO A 59 -22.86 8.23 0.34
N PHE A 60 -21.58 7.87 0.17
CA PHE A 60 -20.73 8.45 -0.87
C PHE A 60 -21.14 8.02 -2.30
N ARG A 61 -21.82 6.88 -2.43
CA ARG A 61 -22.31 6.31 -3.71
C ARG A 61 -21.20 6.19 -4.78
N PRO A 62 -20.08 5.51 -4.49
CA PRO A 62 -18.97 5.40 -5.43
C PRO A 62 -19.38 4.71 -6.73
N ASP A 63 -18.82 5.17 -7.83
CA ASP A 63 -18.93 4.52 -9.13
C ASP A 63 -17.88 3.43 -9.33
N VAL A 64 -16.74 3.53 -8.62
CA VAL A 64 -15.63 2.58 -8.69
C VAL A 64 -14.86 2.54 -7.37
N PHE A 65 -14.37 1.35 -7.01
CA PHE A 65 -13.43 1.13 -5.93
C PHE A 65 -12.03 0.91 -6.50
N MET A 66 -11.03 1.52 -5.87
CA MET A 66 -9.61 1.36 -6.22
C MET A 66 -8.77 1.19 -4.95
N GLY A 67 -7.70 0.39 -5.03
CA GLY A 67 -6.78 0.21 -3.91
C GLY A 67 -5.64 -0.77 -4.21
N LEU A 68 -4.76 -0.97 -3.23
CA LEU A 68 -3.66 -1.93 -3.29
C LEU A 68 -4.04 -3.19 -2.51
N ALA A 69 -4.13 -4.34 -3.20
CA ALA A 69 -4.48 -5.66 -2.67
C ALA A 69 -5.62 -5.68 -1.62
N SER A 70 -6.55 -4.72 -1.69
CA SER A 70 -7.46 -4.43 -0.59
C SER A 70 -8.63 -5.39 -0.55
N VAL A 71 -8.52 -6.41 0.32
CA VAL A 71 -9.61 -7.35 0.66
C VAL A 71 -10.91 -6.63 0.98
N ARG A 72 -10.82 -5.58 1.80
CA ARG A 72 -11.99 -4.82 2.25
C ARG A 72 -12.66 -4.08 1.10
N ALA A 73 -11.88 -3.44 0.23
CA ALA A 73 -12.44 -2.76 -0.95
C ALA A 73 -13.13 -3.76 -1.89
N ALA A 74 -12.56 -4.95 -2.09
CA ALA A 74 -13.21 -6.00 -2.88
C ALA A 74 -14.54 -6.45 -2.27
N HIS A 75 -14.57 -6.74 -0.97
CA HIS A 75 -15.79 -7.13 -0.26
C HIS A 75 -16.87 -6.05 -0.30
N THR A 76 -16.52 -4.81 0.05
CA THR A 76 -17.48 -3.69 0.07
C THR A 76 -18.01 -3.38 -1.33
N ALA A 77 -17.16 -3.39 -2.35
CA ALA A 77 -17.58 -3.16 -3.73
C ALA A 77 -18.53 -4.26 -4.22
N PHE A 78 -18.25 -5.52 -3.89
CA PHE A 78 -19.13 -6.64 -4.20
C PHE A 78 -20.49 -6.50 -3.53
N CYS A 79 -20.52 -6.16 -2.24
CA CYS A 79 -21.77 -5.92 -1.48
C CYS A 79 -22.59 -4.75 -2.05
N LEU A 80 -21.93 -3.70 -2.55
CA LEU A 80 -22.58 -2.54 -3.17
C LEU A 80 -22.85 -2.73 -4.68
N ARG A 81 -22.45 -3.86 -5.27
CA ARG A 81 -22.52 -4.16 -6.70
C ARG A 81 -21.83 -3.08 -7.56
N LYS A 82 -20.63 -2.67 -7.14
CA LYS A 82 -19.81 -1.66 -7.82
C LYS A 82 -18.53 -2.28 -8.39
N PRO A 83 -18.01 -1.76 -9.52
CA PRO A 83 -16.71 -2.13 -10.04
C PRO A 83 -15.59 -1.94 -9.01
N CYS A 84 -14.67 -2.89 -8.94
CA CYS A 84 -13.47 -2.86 -8.11
C CYS A 84 -12.23 -3.21 -8.92
N LEU A 85 -11.25 -2.31 -8.89
CA LEU A 85 -9.94 -2.43 -9.52
C LEU A 85 -8.88 -2.42 -8.42
N LEU A 86 -8.13 -3.51 -8.27
CA LEU A 86 -7.04 -3.56 -7.30
C LEU A 86 -5.70 -3.66 -8.01
N PHE A 87 -4.69 -2.99 -7.48
CA PHE A 87 -3.30 -3.17 -7.88
C PHE A 87 -2.64 -4.17 -6.93
N ASP A 88 -1.83 -5.08 -7.46
CA ASP A 88 -1.07 -6.05 -6.67
C ASP A 88 0.26 -6.35 -7.35
N ASP A 89 1.36 -6.18 -6.62
CA ASP A 89 2.73 -6.50 -7.00
C ASP A 89 3.36 -7.58 -6.08
N THR A 90 2.62 -8.06 -5.08
CA THR A 90 3.16 -8.91 -4.02
C THR A 90 2.85 -10.39 -4.27
N GLU A 91 3.77 -11.10 -4.91
CA GLU A 91 3.60 -12.53 -5.26
C GLU A 91 3.54 -13.48 -4.05
N ASN A 92 4.22 -13.13 -2.96
CA ASN A 92 4.25 -13.97 -1.75
C ASN A 92 2.94 -13.88 -0.94
N GLY A 93 2.02 -12.98 -1.32
CA GLY A 93 0.74 -12.72 -0.66
C GLY A 93 -0.40 -13.68 -1.02
N LYS A 94 -0.12 -14.95 -1.38
CA LYS A 94 -1.13 -15.89 -1.92
C LYS A 94 -2.39 -16.02 -1.07
N ALA A 95 -2.27 -16.00 0.26
CA ALA A 95 -3.41 -16.07 1.16
C ALA A 95 -4.34 -14.84 1.07
N GLU A 96 -3.76 -13.65 0.88
CA GLU A 96 -4.51 -12.40 0.72
C GLU A 96 -5.24 -12.37 -0.62
N VAL A 97 -4.58 -12.83 -1.69
CA VAL A 97 -5.18 -12.98 -3.03
C VAL A 97 -6.45 -13.82 -2.98
N VAL A 98 -6.46 -14.93 -2.24
CA VAL A 98 -7.65 -15.79 -2.10
C VAL A 98 -8.83 -15.03 -1.48
N LEU A 99 -8.57 -14.10 -0.56
CA LEU A 99 -9.61 -13.35 0.12
C LEU A 99 -10.28 -12.32 -0.80
N TYR A 100 -9.54 -11.63 -1.67
CA TYR A 100 -10.10 -10.54 -2.48
C TYR A 100 -10.46 -10.96 -3.91
N LYS A 101 -9.75 -11.93 -4.50
CA LYS A 101 -9.86 -12.30 -5.92
C LYS A 101 -11.28 -12.69 -6.37
N PRO A 102 -12.11 -13.41 -5.56
CA PRO A 102 -13.48 -13.71 -5.96
C PRO A 102 -14.35 -12.45 -6.13
N PHE A 103 -14.08 -11.40 -5.35
CA PHE A 103 -14.93 -10.22 -5.20
C PHE A 103 -14.50 -9.01 -6.04
N VAL A 104 -13.25 -9.00 -6.53
CA VAL A 104 -12.72 -7.94 -7.41
C VAL A 104 -13.11 -8.16 -8.88
N ASN A 105 -13.20 -7.10 -9.69
CA ASN A 105 -13.41 -7.20 -11.12
C ASN A 105 -12.08 -7.37 -11.88
N TYR A 106 -11.09 -6.54 -11.52
CA TYR A 106 -9.79 -6.48 -12.20
C TYR A 106 -8.65 -6.40 -11.19
N ILE A 107 -7.56 -7.11 -11.46
CA ILE A 107 -6.32 -7.11 -10.69
C ILE A 107 -5.20 -6.62 -11.60
N CYS A 108 -4.77 -5.38 -11.41
CA CYS A 108 -3.68 -4.75 -12.14
C CYS A 108 -2.34 -5.19 -11.57
N THR A 109 -1.53 -5.88 -12.37
CA THR A 109 -0.20 -6.35 -11.96
C THR A 109 0.90 -5.77 -12.86
N PRO A 110 2.08 -5.44 -12.31
CA PRO A 110 3.21 -5.02 -13.15
C PRO A 110 3.64 -6.16 -14.09
N SER A 111 4.29 -5.84 -15.21
CA SER A 111 4.72 -6.83 -16.22
C SER A 111 5.75 -7.83 -15.70
N CYS A 112 6.44 -7.50 -14.60
CA CYS A 112 7.33 -8.42 -13.89
C CYS A 112 6.61 -9.42 -12.97
N TYR A 113 5.29 -9.28 -12.75
CA TYR A 113 4.52 -10.18 -11.91
C TYR A 113 4.27 -11.52 -12.62
N GLN A 114 4.82 -12.61 -12.08
CA GLN A 114 4.90 -13.92 -12.71
C GLN A 114 3.71 -14.82 -12.40
N ILE A 115 3.02 -14.60 -11.27
CA ILE A 115 1.87 -15.42 -10.89
C ILE A 115 0.67 -15.12 -11.80
N ASN A 116 0.10 -16.16 -12.40
CA ASN A 116 -1.12 -16.04 -13.19
C ASN A 116 -2.36 -16.00 -12.28
N LEU A 117 -3.02 -14.84 -12.21
CA LEU A 117 -4.25 -14.62 -11.45
C LEU A 117 -5.52 -14.91 -12.28
N GLY A 118 -5.37 -15.38 -13.52
CA GLY A 118 -6.45 -15.79 -14.41
C GLY A 118 -7.13 -14.60 -15.09
N ARG A 119 -8.37 -14.80 -15.57
CA ARG A 119 -9.10 -13.84 -16.42
C ARG A 119 -9.33 -12.44 -15.84
N LYS A 120 -9.12 -12.25 -14.54
CA LYS A 120 -9.27 -10.95 -13.87
C LYS A 120 -7.97 -10.13 -13.86
N GLN A 121 -6.85 -10.74 -14.24
CA GLN A 121 -5.55 -10.08 -14.28
C GLN A 121 -5.45 -9.14 -15.48
N VAL A 122 -4.91 -7.95 -15.25
CA VAL A 122 -4.55 -6.97 -16.28
C VAL A 122 -3.11 -6.56 -16.05
N SER A 123 -2.21 -6.88 -16.98
CA SER A 123 -0.80 -6.49 -16.86
C SER A 123 -0.56 -5.06 -17.37
N TYR A 124 0.42 -4.37 -16.79
CA TYR A 124 0.89 -3.07 -17.27
C TYR A 124 2.43 -2.97 -17.18
N GLU A 125 3.03 -2.17 -18.06
CA GLU A 125 4.48 -1.94 -18.06
C GLU A 125 4.89 -0.93 -16.98
N GLY A 126 5.64 -1.40 -15.97
CA GLY A 126 6.20 -0.56 -14.90
C GLY A 126 5.79 -0.99 -13.50
N TYR A 127 5.97 -0.08 -12.53
CA TYR A 127 5.69 -0.28 -11.11
C TYR A 127 4.77 0.84 -10.62
N HIS A 128 3.63 0.50 -10.03
CA HIS A 128 2.66 1.51 -9.58
C HIS A 128 3.19 2.35 -8.41
N GLU A 129 4.18 1.85 -7.69
CA GLU A 129 4.97 2.55 -6.67
C GLU A 129 5.70 3.75 -7.26
N LEU A 130 6.06 3.73 -8.54
CA LEU A 130 6.77 4.83 -9.19
C LEU A 130 5.83 5.92 -9.72
N ALA A 131 4.51 5.71 -9.65
CA ALA A 131 3.54 6.64 -10.23
C ALA A 131 3.64 8.06 -9.64
N TYR A 132 3.96 8.18 -8.35
CA TYR A 132 4.14 9.48 -7.70
C TYR A 132 5.48 10.14 -8.04
N LEU A 133 6.46 9.39 -8.55
CA LEU A 133 7.77 9.89 -8.97
C LEU A 133 7.82 10.28 -10.46
N HIS A 134 6.70 10.18 -11.17
CA HIS A 134 6.65 10.55 -12.59
C HIS A 134 7.11 12.02 -12.79
N PRO A 135 7.98 12.34 -13.78
CA PRO A 135 8.52 13.69 -13.98
C PRO A 135 7.47 14.80 -14.12
N ASN A 136 6.30 14.51 -14.70
CA ASN A 136 5.16 15.42 -14.77
C ASN A 136 4.45 15.71 -13.43
N ARG A 137 4.87 15.07 -12.33
CA ARG A 137 4.24 15.14 -11.00
C ARG A 137 5.25 15.44 -9.89
N PHE A 138 6.46 14.92 -10.01
CA PHE A 138 7.51 15.09 -9.03
C PHE A 138 8.69 15.83 -9.63
N GLN A 139 9.09 16.91 -8.95
CA GLN A 139 10.35 17.60 -9.20
C GLN A 139 11.19 17.47 -7.94
N PRO A 140 12.43 16.95 -8.03
CA PRO A 140 13.33 16.90 -6.89
C PRO A 140 13.54 18.29 -6.30
N ASP A 141 13.50 18.41 -4.97
CA ASP A 141 13.83 19.63 -4.24
C ASP A 141 15.24 19.52 -3.63
N PRO A 142 16.26 20.18 -4.21
CA PRO A 142 17.62 20.16 -3.68
C PRO A 142 17.74 20.73 -2.26
N ALA A 143 16.79 21.57 -1.81
CA ALA A 143 16.82 22.12 -0.46
C ALA A 143 16.65 21.03 0.62
N ILE A 144 16.07 19.87 0.27
CA ILE A 144 15.99 18.72 1.17
C ILE A 144 17.38 18.19 1.51
N LEU A 145 18.29 18.13 0.54
CA LEU A 145 19.68 17.73 0.80
C LEU A 145 20.38 18.72 1.74
N LYS A 146 20.07 20.03 1.62
CA LYS A 146 20.60 21.04 2.54
C LYS A 146 20.15 20.80 3.98
N LYS A 147 18.86 20.49 4.16
CA LYS A 147 18.27 20.22 5.49
C LYS A 147 18.83 18.96 6.14
N MET A 148 19.36 18.04 5.36
CA MET A 148 20.00 16.80 5.82
C MET A 148 21.52 16.92 5.94
N ASP A 149 22.09 18.11 5.74
CA ASP A 149 23.55 18.35 5.70
C ASP A 149 24.27 17.47 4.66
N LEU A 150 23.62 17.19 3.53
CA LEU A 150 24.12 16.34 2.44
C LEU A 150 24.61 17.10 1.21
N ILE A 151 24.49 18.43 1.15
CA ILE A 151 24.87 19.21 -0.04
C ILE A 151 26.36 19.11 -0.36
N ASP A 152 27.21 19.09 0.66
CA ASP A 152 28.67 19.03 0.50
C ASP A 152 29.19 17.58 0.38
N GLN A 153 28.29 16.59 0.42
CA GLN A 153 28.63 15.16 0.31
C GLN A 153 28.56 14.74 -1.17
N ASN A 154 29.71 14.46 -1.78
CA ASN A 154 29.78 13.93 -3.15
C ASN A 154 29.04 12.58 -3.31
N THR A 155 28.82 11.84 -2.22
CA THR A 155 28.09 10.57 -2.18
C THR A 155 27.53 10.35 -0.78
N PHE A 156 26.28 9.88 -0.69
CA PHE A 156 25.67 9.46 0.57
C PHE A 156 24.94 8.12 0.36
N VAL A 157 24.79 7.34 1.43
CA VAL A 157 24.14 6.03 1.41
C VAL A 157 22.88 6.05 2.27
N ILE A 158 21.74 5.66 1.70
CA ILE A 158 20.52 5.40 2.47
C ILE A 158 20.45 3.90 2.74
N MET A 159 20.55 3.52 4.02
CA MET A 159 20.43 2.13 4.45
C MET A 159 19.16 1.93 5.26
N ARG A 160 18.27 1.04 4.78
CA ARG A 160 17.01 0.68 5.45
C ARG A 160 16.98 -0.81 5.75
N PHE A 161 16.77 -1.18 7.01
CA PHE A 161 16.54 -2.57 7.40
C PHE A 161 15.04 -2.87 7.50
N VAL A 162 14.62 -3.97 6.89
CA VAL A 162 13.24 -4.44 6.96
C VAL A 162 12.93 -4.97 8.36
N GLY A 163 11.72 -4.70 8.86
CA GLY A 163 11.26 -5.11 10.20
C GLY A 163 10.78 -6.55 10.32
N TRP A 164 10.53 -7.24 9.20
CA TRP A 164 10.07 -8.64 9.12
C TRP A 164 8.78 -8.93 9.90
N SER A 165 7.85 -7.98 9.91
CA SER A 165 6.60 -8.04 10.69
C SER A 165 5.35 -8.33 9.85
N ALA A 166 5.49 -8.53 8.53
CA ALA A 166 4.36 -8.84 7.66
C ALA A 166 3.99 -10.33 7.72
N VAL A 167 2.73 -10.65 7.40
CA VAL A 167 2.26 -12.05 7.37
C VAL A 167 3.01 -12.86 6.29
N HIS A 168 3.37 -12.21 5.18
CA HIS A 168 4.15 -12.83 4.11
C HIS A 168 5.66 -12.95 4.41
N ASP A 169 6.14 -12.46 5.56
CA ASP A 169 7.53 -12.63 6.01
C ASP A 169 7.74 -13.98 6.74
N PHE A 170 6.68 -14.78 6.91
CA PHE A 170 6.74 -16.04 7.66
C PHE A 170 7.78 -17.00 7.07
N GLY A 171 8.69 -17.48 7.92
CA GLY A 171 9.77 -18.40 7.52
C GLY A 171 11.03 -17.70 6.97
N HIS A 172 11.02 -16.37 6.86
CA HIS A 172 12.19 -15.58 6.50
C HIS A 172 12.75 -14.83 7.72
N SER A 173 14.06 -14.59 7.71
CA SER A 173 14.73 -13.81 8.75
C SER A 173 15.70 -12.80 8.13
N GLY A 174 15.89 -11.69 8.82
CA GLY A 174 16.87 -10.68 8.45
C GLY A 174 18.28 -11.01 8.91
N ILE A 175 19.23 -10.17 8.50
CA ILE A 175 20.60 -10.22 9.01
C ILE A 175 20.67 -9.85 10.50
N GLY A 176 21.58 -10.51 11.23
CA GLY A 176 21.80 -10.24 12.65
C GLY A 176 22.37 -8.84 12.92
N LEU A 177 22.19 -8.35 14.16
CA LEU A 177 22.62 -6.99 14.55
C LEU A 177 24.11 -6.73 14.26
N GLU A 178 24.97 -7.71 14.52
CA GLU A 178 26.41 -7.60 14.24
C GLU A 178 26.69 -7.40 12.75
N HIS A 179 26.03 -8.16 11.87
CA HIS A 179 26.15 -7.96 10.42
C HIS A 179 25.57 -6.62 9.95
N LYS A 180 24.49 -6.13 10.57
CA LYS A 180 23.97 -4.78 10.29
C LYS A 180 25.01 -3.71 10.62
N ARG A 181 25.67 -3.83 11.78
CA ARG A 181 26.73 -2.90 12.21
C ARG A 181 27.94 -2.96 11.28
N GLN A 182 28.35 -4.16 10.87
CA GLN A 182 29.42 -4.34 9.90
C GLN A 182 29.09 -3.69 8.56
N ALA A 183 27.86 -3.88 8.06
CA ALA A 183 27.41 -3.23 6.84
C ALA A 183 27.47 -1.69 6.97
N VAL A 184 26.91 -1.12 8.03
CA VAL A 184 26.99 0.34 8.27
C VAL A 184 28.43 0.82 8.27
N LYS A 185 29.35 0.11 8.94
CA LYS A 185 30.77 0.49 8.96
C LYS A 185 31.39 0.44 7.56
N ALA A 186 31.17 -0.66 6.83
CA ALA A 186 31.74 -0.85 5.50
C ALA A 186 31.25 0.16 4.45
N PHE A 187 30.02 0.67 4.60
CA PHE A 187 29.46 1.70 3.71
C PHE A 187 29.67 3.14 4.20
N SER A 188 30.30 3.32 5.37
CA SER A 188 30.68 4.64 5.91
C SER A 188 32.14 5.00 5.63
N GLU A 189 32.95 4.03 5.18
CA GLU A 189 34.35 4.18 4.75
C GLU A 189 34.42 4.53 3.25
#